data_AF-A0A101XJN7-F1
#
_entry.id   AF-A0A101XJN7-F1
#
_cell.length_a   1.000
_cell.length_b   1.000
_cell.length_c   1.000
_cell.angle_alpha   90.00
_cell.angle_beta   90.00
_cell.angle_gamma   90.00
#
_symmetry.space_group_name_H-M   'P 1'
#
loop_
_entity.id
_entity.type
_entity.pdbx_description
1 polymer ?
#
loop_
_entity_poly.entity_id
_entity_poly.type
_entity_poly.pdbx_seq_one_letter_code
_entity_poly.pdbx_strand_id
1 'polypeptide(L)'
;MELEELPRVIDALCRLPRIGWVNRGISDPETVCSHALLTAYIAINLAKASGLDAGKAALLALIHDVAEHKLGDVVREVREMDMDYWRELEQGVANELGLGKEFQEYSEGISGEARVVMISDKLATLLRACRYREQGEDVESLITYYSKAVKSMLSYLNGDAAAQVEAIINSCLHA
;
A
#
# COMPACT_ATOMS: atom_id res chain seq x y z
N MET A 1 -3.69 22.79 0.96
CA MET A 1 -4.19 22.33 2.27
C MET A 1 -3.62 23.23 3.35
N GLU A 2 -4.48 23.78 4.19
CA GLU A 2 -4.06 24.52 5.39
C GLU A 2 -3.51 23.55 6.44
N LEU A 3 -2.45 23.92 7.15
CA LEU A 3 -1.76 23.02 8.10
C LEU A 3 -2.67 22.60 9.26
N GLU A 4 -3.68 23.41 9.57
CA GLU A 4 -4.68 23.20 10.62
C GLU A 4 -5.66 22.05 10.30
N GLU A 5 -5.80 21.67 9.04
CA GLU A 5 -6.69 20.59 8.61
C GLU A 5 -5.99 19.22 8.62
N LEU A 6 -4.65 19.20 8.62
CA LEU A 6 -3.84 17.97 8.62
C LEU A 6 -4.22 17.00 9.76
N PRO A 7 -4.39 17.43 11.02
CA PRO A 7 -4.78 16.52 12.10
C PRO A 7 -6.08 15.77 11.80
N ARG A 8 -7.07 16.41 11.15
CA ARG A 8 -8.34 15.73 10.83
C ARG A 8 -8.15 14.63 9.78
N VAL A 9 -7.35 14.91 8.75
CA VAL A 9 -7.02 13.94 7.70
C VAL A 9 -6.27 12.74 8.29
N ILE A 10 -5.21 13.02 9.06
CA ILE A 10 -4.38 11.97 9.66
C ILE A 10 -5.15 11.17 10.70
N ASP A 11 -5.92 11.82 11.58
CA ASP A 11 -6.73 11.14 12.59
C ASP A 11 -7.79 10.23 11.96
N ALA A 12 -8.36 10.62 10.81
CA ALA A 12 -9.29 9.76 10.08
C ALA A 12 -8.59 8.49 9.58
N LEU A 13 -7.43 8.63 8.93
CA LEU A 13 -6.65 7.49 8.43
C LEU A 13 -6.12 6.59 9.57
N CYS A 14 -5.67 7.17 10.68
CA CYS A 14 -5.12 6.39 11.80
C CYS A 14 -6.21 5.74 12.66
N ARG A 15 -7.48 6.12 12.51
CA ARG A 15 -8.63 5.42 13.12
C ARG A 15 -9.37 4.49 12.16
N LEU A 16 -9.05 4.52 10.87
CA LEU A 16 -9.70 3.71 9.85
C LEU A 16 -9.04 2.32 9.78
N PRO A 17 -9.71 1.25 10.25
CA PRO A 17 -9.22 -0.12 10.08
C PRO A 17 -9.31 -0.53 8.61
N ARG A 18 -8.34 -1.31 8.12
CA ARG A 18 -8.41 -1.82 6.75
C ARG A 18 -9.50 -2.88 6.62
N ILE A 19 -10.49 -2.62 5.77
CA ILE A 19 -11.74 -3.37 5.67
C ILE A 19 -11.52 -4.82 5.24
N GLY A 20 -10.46 -5.08 4.47
CA GLY A 20 -10.08 -6.44 4.05
C GLY A 20 -9.79 -7.39 5.22
N TRP A 21 -9.23 -6.88 6.31
CA TRP A 21 -8.96 -7.63 7.55
C TRP A 21 -10.22 -7.75 8.41
N VAL A 22 -10.98 -6.66 8.53
CA VAL A 22 -12.27 -6.63 9.25
C VAL A 22 -13.23 -7.67 8.70
N ASN A 23 -13.39 -7.74 7.39
CA ASN A 23 -14.28 -8.70 6.72
C ASN A 23 -13.87 -10.17 6.91
N ARG A 24 -12.63 -10.43 7.34
CA ARG A 24 -12.11 -11.76 7.66
C ARG A 24 -12.18 -12.10 9.15
N GLY A 25 -12.73 -11.20 9.96
CA GLY A 25 -12.88 -11.41 11.39
C GLY A 25 -11.61 -11.20 12.21
N ILE A 26 -10.58 -10.56 11.64
CA ILE A 26 -9.38 -10.19 12.41
C ILE A 26 -9.78 -9.19 13.49
N SER A 27 -9.48 -9.53 14.74
CA SER A 27 -9.95 -8.79 15.92
C SER A 27 -9.26 -7.44 16.13
N ASP A 28 -7.98 -7.34 15.76
CA ASP A 28 -7.17 -6.11 15.81
C ASP A 28 -6.56 -5.83 14.41
N PRO A 29 -7.39 -5.37 13.46
CA PRO A 29 -6.95 -5.10 12.09
C PRO A 29 -6.05 -3.87 12.04
N GLU A 30 -5.01 -3.90 11.20
CA GLU A 30 -4.16 -2.74 10.99
C GLU A 30 -4.99 -1.56 10.44
N THR A 31 -4.57 -0.34 10.78
CA THR A 31 -5.18 0.87 10.23
C THR A 31 -4.51 1.30 8.94
N VAL A 32 -5.21 2.13 8.14
CA VAL A 32 -4.65 2.69 6.89
C VAL A 32 -3.34 3.42 7.15
N CYS A 33 -3.26 4.16 8.26
CA CYS A 33 -2.04 4.82 8.72
C CYS A 33 -0.88 3.84 9.01
N SER A 34 -1.17 2.72 9.68
CA SER A 34 -0.17 1.68 9.97
C SER A 34 0.33 1.02 8.68
N HIS A 35 -0.57 0.77 7.74
CA HIS A 35 -0.27 0.24 6.41
C HIS A 35 0.59 1.21 5.60
N ALA A 36 0.17 2.48 5.47
CA ALA A 36 0.92 3.50 4.74
C ALA A 36 2.34 3.69 5.31
N LEU A 37 2.50 3.65 6.63
CA LEU A 37 3.82 3.73 7.26
C LEU A 37 4.69 2.51 6.91
N LEU A 38 4.14 1.29 6.99
CA LEU A 38 4.84 0.07 6.60
C LEU A 38 5.24 0.11 5.12
N THR A 39 4.30 0.48 4.24
CA THR A 39 4.52 0.67 2.80
C THR A 39 5.64 1.67 2.55
N ALA A 40 5.69 2.79 3.27
CA ALA A 40 6.76 3.78 3.13
C ALA A 40 8.13 3.23 3.53
N TYR A 41 8.24 2.50 4.64
CA TYR A 41 9.51 1.86 5.03
C TYR A 41 9.97 0.82 4.01
N ILE A 42 9.06 0.01 3.47
CA ILE A 42 9.39 -0.95 2.42
C ILE A 42 9.85 -0.21 1.16
N ALA A 43 9.10 0.79 0.71
CA ALA A 43 9.42 1.57 -0.49
C ALA A 43 10.78 2.28 -0.39
N ILE A 44 11.12 2.84 0.78
CA ILE A 44 12.44 3.44 1.05
C ILE A 44 13.56 2.42 0.84
N ASN A 45 13.41 1.22 1.38
CA ASN A 45 14.44 0.18 1.27
C ASN A 45 14.58 -0.33 -0.17
N LEU A 46 13.46 -0.59 -0.84
CA LEU A 46 13.45 -1.07 -2.22
C LEU A 46 13.96 0.00 -3.20
N ALA A 47 13.63 1.28 -2.97
CA ALA A 47 14.14 2.39 -3.77
C ALA A 47 15.66 2.51 -3.64
N LYS A 48 16.20 2.47 -2.41
CA LYS A 48 17.66 2.48 -2.17
C LYS A 48 18.36 1.31 -2.86
N ALA A 49 17.83 0.10 -2.70
CA ALA A 49 18.37 -1.08 -3.35
C ALA A 49 18.30 -0.97 -4.88
N SER A 50 17.30 -0.26 -5.41
CA SER A 50 17.08 -0.01 -6.84
C SER A 50 17.83 1.19 -7.41
N GLY A 51 18.59 1.94 -6.60
CA GLY A 51 19.25 3.18 -7.03
C GLY A 51 18.28 4.32 -7.38
N LEU A 52 17.06 4.28 -6.83
CA LEU A 52 15.99 5.27 -7.02
C LEU A 52 15.97 6.30 -5.87
N ASP A 53 15.21 7.38 -6.05
CA ASP A 53 15.05 8.40 -5.02
C ASP A 53 14.16 7.88 -3.87
N ALA A 54 14.81 7.54 -2.76
CA ALA A 54 14.13 7.04 -1.57
C ALA A 54 13.24 8.09 -0.89
N GLY A 55 13.56 9.38 -0.98
CA GLY A 55 12.74 10.46 -0.43
C GLY A 55 11.45 10.61 -1.23
N LYS A 56 11.56 10.53 -2.55
CA LYS A 56 10.40 10.53 -3.44
C LYS A 56 9.54 9.27 -3.25
N ALA A 57 10.14 8.09 -3.16
CA ALA A 57 9.40 6.85 -2.89
C ALA A 57 8.67 6.91 -1.53
N ALA A 58 9.30 7.48 -0.49
CA ALA A 58 8.65 7.71 0.80
C ALA A 58 7.44 8.64 0.68
N LEU A 59 7.59 9.78 -0.01
CA LEU A 59 6.51 10.72 -0.25
C LEU A 59 5.31 10.04 -0.92
N LEU A 60 5.55 9.35 -2.04
CA LEU A 60 4.51 8.66 -2.79
C LEU A 60 3.81 7.58 -1.94
N ALA A 61 4.57 6.79 -1.17
CA ALA A 61 4.01 5.78 -0.27
C ALA A 61 3.18 6.38 0.87
N LEU A 62 3.61 7.51 1.46
CA LEU A 62 2.86 8.14 2.55
C LEU A 62 1.51 8.69 2.10
N ILE A 63 1.38 9.06 0.81
CA ILE A 63 0.14 9.66 0.28
C ILE A 63 -0.72 8.67 -0.52
N HIS A 64 -0.26 7.44 -0.75
CA HIS A 64 -0.88 6.53 -1.72
C HIS A 64 -2.35 6.19 -1.41
N ASP A 65 -2.72 6.15 -0.13
CA ASP A 65 -4.08 5.93 0.37
C ASP A 65 -4.70 7.19 1.00
N VAL A 66 -4.15 8.38 0.75
CA VAL A 66 -4.60 9.61 1.42
C VAL A 66 -6.08 9.93 1.14
N ALA A 67 -6.61 9.49 0.00
CA ALA A 67 -8.01 9.68 -0.36
C ALA A 67 -8.99 8.93 0.58
N GLU A 68 -8.53 7.88 1.25
CA GLU A 68 -9.36 7.03 2.13
C GLU A 68 -9.84 7.77 3.39
N HIS A 69 -9.22 8.90 3.75
CA HIS A 69 -9.70 9.73 4.86
C HIS A 69 -11.13 10.26 4.63
N LYS A 70 -11.53 10.39 3.36
CA LYS A 70 -12.83 10.90 2.93
C LYS A 70 -13.68 9.83 2.25
N LEU A 71 -13.05 8.93 1.48
CA LEU A 71 -13.74 7.88 0.73
C LEU A 71 -13.92 6.58 1.53
N GLY A 72 -13.16 6.39 2.61
CA GLY A 72 -13.03 5.14 3.33
C GLY A 72 -12.14 4.12 2.61
N ASP A 73 -11.74 3.07 3.33
CA ASP A 73 -11.11 1.89 2.74
C ASP A 73 -12.22 0.96 2.23
N VAL A 74 -12.19 0.66 0.93
CA VAL A 74 -13.17 -0.19 0.25
C VAL A 74 -12.48 -1.43 -0.30
N VAL A 75 -13.19 -2.56 -0.24
CA VAL A 75 -12.67 -3.82 -0.80
C VAL A 75 -12.42 -3.70 -2.30
N ARG A 76 -11.48 -4.49 -2.81
CA ARG A 76 -11.05 -4.47 -4.21
C ARG A 76 -12.23 -4.61 -5.19
N GLU A 77 -13.19 -5.47 -4.85
CA GLU A 77 -14.37 -5.75 -5.66
C GLU A 77 -15.22 -4.49 -5.89
N VAL A 78 -15.28 -3.57 -4.92
CA VAL A 78 -16.01 -2.29 -5.04
C VAL A 78 -15.27 -1.36 -5.99
N ARG A 79 -13.93 -1.32 -5.94
CA ARG A 79 -13.11 -0.54 -6.89
C ARG A 79 -13.25 -1.07 -8.31
N GLU A 80 -13.28 -2.39 -8.47
CA GLU A 80 -13.40 -3.09 -9.75
C GLU A 80 -14.76 -2.90 -10.45
N MET A 81 -15.80 -2.45 -9.74
CA MET A 81 -17.11 -2.14 -10.35
C MET A 81 -17.04 -0.97 -11.34
N ASP A 82 -16.23 0.05 -11.03
CA ASP A 82 -16.00 1.21 -11.90
C ASP A 82 -14.63 1.84 -11.57
N MET A 83 -13.59 1.27 -12.16
CA MET A 83 -12.20 1.65 -11.87
C MET A 83 -11.89 3.10 -12.24
N ASP A 84 -12.48 3.59 -13.33
CA ASP A 84 -12.21 4.95 -13.81
C ASP A 84 -12.89 5.98 -12.91
N TYR A 85 -14.15 5.73 -12.51
CA TYR A 85 -14.84 6.55 -11.52
C TYR A 85 -14.10 6.60 -10.18
N TRP A 86 -13.63 5.45 -9.67
CA TRP A 86 -12.88 5.42 -8.42
C TRP A 86 -11.57 6.20 -8.49
N ARG A 87 -10.83 6.09 -9.59
CA ARG A 87 -9.61 6.88 -9.82
C ARG A 87 -9.90 8.37 -9.86
N GLU A 88 -10.99 8.78 -10.53
CA GLU A 88 -11.40 10.19 -10.57
C GLU A 88 -11.73 10.73 -9.18
N LEU A 89 -12.44 9.96 -8.34
CA LEU A 89 -12.73 10.34 -6.97
C LEU A 89 -11.47 10.51 -6.12
N GLU A 90 -10.57 9.52 -6.15
CA GLU A 90 -9.32 9.55 -5.38
C GLU A 90 -8.43 10.73 -5.82
N GLN A 91 -8.30 10.93 -7.13
CA GLN A 91 -7.58 12.07 -7.70
C GLN A 91 -8.21 13.41 -7.28
N GLY A 92 -9.55 13.50 -7.24
CA GLY A 92 -10.27 14.66 -6.74
C GLY A 92 -9.90 14.98 -5.29
N VAL A 93 -9.89 13.98 -4.40
CA VAL A 93 -9.49 14.17 -3.00
C VAL A 93 -8.01 14.57 -2.89
N ALA A 94 -7.12 13.94 -3.66
CA ALA A 94 -5.71 14.33 -3.68
C ALA A 94 -5.50 15.78 -4.16
N ASN A 95 -6.28 16.23 -5.15
CA ASN A 95 -6.26 17.62 -5.62
C ASN A 95 -6.69 18.61 -4.52
N GLU A 96 -7.75 18.30 -3.77
CA GLU A 96 -8.21 19.13 -2.63
C GLU A 96 -7.09 19.30 -1.58
N LEU A 97 -6.27 18.27 -1.37
CA LEU A 97 -5.15 18.30 -0.43
C LEU A 97 -3.88 18.97 -1.00
N GLY A 98 -3.85 19.30 -2.30
CA GLY A 98 -2.67 19.83 -2.99
C GLY A 98 -1.60 18.77 -3.29
N LEU A 99 -1.99 17.49 -3.31
CA LEU A 99 -1.14 16.32 -3.58
C LEU A 99 -1.40 15.71 -4.97
N GLY A 100 -2.16 16.40 -5.81
CA GLY A 100 -2.68 15.85 -7.06
C GLY A 100 -1.63 15.32 -8.01
N LYS A 101 -0.50 16.03 -8.14
CA LYS A 101 0.59 15.65 -9.05
C LYS A 101 1.30 14.38 -8.58
N GLU A 102 1.65 14.34 -7.30
CA GLU A 102 2.33 13.20 -6.68
C GLU A 102 1.41 11.99 -6.67
N PHE A 103 0.13 12.18 -6.36
CA PHE A 103 -0.87 11.12 -6.38
C PHE A 103 -1.06 10.55 -7.79
N GLN A 104 -1.17 11.40 -8.81
CA GLN A 104 -1.25 10.96 -10.21
C GLN A 104 -0.01 10.18 -10.63
N GLU A 105 1.18 10.65 -10.23
CA GLU A 105 2.43 9.95 -10.53
C GLU A 105 2.45 8.52 -9.97
N TYR A 106 1.99 8.37 -8.72
CA TYR A 106 1.81 7.08 -8.08
C TYR A 106 0.74 6.23 -8.78
N SER A 107 -0.47 6.76 -8.96
CA SER A 107 -1.64 6.00 -9.40
C SER A 107 -1.49 5.47 -10.84
N GLU A 108 -0.77 6.21 -11.69
CA GLU A 108 -0.43 5.82 -13.06
C GLU A 108 0.89 5.05 -13.18
N GLY A 109 1.67 4.90 -12.10
CA GLY A 109 2.92 4.15 -12.10
C GLY A 109 4.00 4.76 -13.01
N ILE A 110 4.01 6.09 -13.15
CA ILE A 110 4.82 6.81 -14.15
C ILE A 110 6.33 6.59 -13.91
N SER A 111 6.78 6.80 -12.67
CA SER A 111 8.19 6.74 -12.29
C SER A 111 8.62 5.37 -11.78
N GLY A 112 9.94 5.17 -11.66
CA GLY A 112 10.49 3.98 -10.98
C GLY A 112 10.04 3.95 -9.52
N GLU A 113 10.04 5.10 -8.85
CA GLU A 113 9.59 5.27 -7.47
C GLU A 113 8.10 4.92 -7.30
N ALA A 114 7.23 5.36 -8.22
CA ALA A 114 5.83 5.01 -8.22
C ALA A 114 5.63 3.48 -8.33
N ARG A 115 6.34 2.84 -9.26
CA ARG A 115 6.30 1.37 -9.42
C ARG A 115 6.82 0.63 -8.18
N VAL A 116 7.87 1.15 -7.54
CA VAL A 116 8.36 0.63 -6.25
C VAL A 116 7.27 0.73 -5.17
N VAL A 117 6.54 1.84 -5.11
CA VAL A 117 5.44 2.01 -4.13
C VAL A 117 4.31 1.02 -4.40
N MET A 118 3.94 0.81 -5.67
CA MET A 118 2.89 -0.15 -6.03
C MET A 118 3.21 -1.59 -5.60
N ILE A 119 4.47 -2.04 -5.75
CA ILE A 119 4.87 -3.36 -5.24
C ILE A 119 4.99 -3.34 -3.70
N SER A 120 5.43 -2.23 -3.11
CA SER A 120 5.55 -2.08 -1.65
C SER A 120 4.21 -2.17 -0.94
N ASP A 121 3.13 -1.60 -1.49
CA ASP A 121 1.77 -1.70 -0.97
C ASP A 121 1.29 -3.17 -0.88
N LYS A 122 1.49 -3.93 -1.95
CA LYS A 122 1.15 -5.36 -1.97
C LYS A 122 2.02 -6.18 -1.03
N LEU A 123 3.31 -5.86 -0.96
CA LEU A 123 4.25 -6.52 -0.07
C LEU A 123 3.96 -6.21 1.41
N ALA A 124 3.55 -4.99 1.74
CA ALA A 124 3.10 -4.61 3.09
C ALA A 124 1.92 -5.48 3.53
N THR A 125 0.93 -5.63 2.65
CA THR A 125 -0.24 -6.49 2.92
C THR A 125 0.15 -7.97 3.09
N LEU A 126 1.08 -8.48 2.26
CA LEU A 126 1.62 -9.85 2.41
C LEU A 126 2.32 -10.04 3.76
N LEU A 127 3.23 -9.13 4.12
CA LEU A 127 3.98 -9.20 5.38
C LEU A 127 3.05 -9.10 6.59
N ARG A 128 2.01 -8.27 6.50
CA ARG A 128 0.97 -8.20 7.52
C ARG A 128 0.21 -9.52 7.65
N ALA A 129 -0.16 -10.16 6.53
CA ALA A 129 -0.77 -11.49 6.52
C ALA A 129 0.13 -12.51 7.24
N CYS A 130 1.42 -12.54 6.93
CA CYS A 130 2.35 -13.48 7.57
C CYS A 130 2.41 -13.26 9.10
N ARG A 131 2.37 -12.01 9.57
CA ARG A 131 2.28 -11.68 11.00
C ARG A 131 0.97 -12.10 11.64
N TYR A 132 -0.16 -11.94 10.95
CA TYR A 132 -1.45 -12.42 11.45
C TYR A 132 -1.51 -13.95 11.54
N ARG A 133 -0.91 -14.67 10.59
CA ARG A 133 -0.76 -16.12 10.68
C ARG A 133 0.02 -16.56 11.91
N GLU A 134 1.13 -15.90 12.23
CA GLU A 134 1.91 -16.17 13.45
C GLU A 134 1.08 -15.98 14.74
N GLN A 135 0.01 -15.18 14.67
CA GLN A 135 -0.94 -14.95 15.76
C GLN A 135 -2.11 -15.95 15.76
N GLY A 136 -2.17 -16.87 14.79
CA GLY A 136 -3.19 -17.90 14.67
C GLY A 136 -4.41 -17.51 13.82
N GLU A 137 -4.34 -16.40 13.08
CA GLU A 137 -5.43 -15.95 12.19
C GLU A 137 -5.45 -16.74 10.87
N ASP A 138 -6.64 -16.98 10.32
CA ASP A 138 -6.82 -17.65 9.02
C ASP A 138 -6.64 -16.66 7.85
N VAL A 139 -5.41 -16.62 7.33
CA VAL A 139 -5.00 -15.68 6.26
C VAL A 139 -4.25 -16.36 5.11
N GLU A 140 -4.30 -17.70 5.02
CA GLU A 140 -3.56 -18.47 4.00
C GLU A 140 -3.96 -18.12 2.56
N SER A 141 -5.25 -17.87 2.34
CA SER A 141 -5.75 -17.40 1.05
C SER A 141 -5.15 -16.05 0.64
N LEU A 142 -4.93 -15.14 1.61
CA LEU A 142 -4.31 -13.84 1.38
C LEU A 142 -2.81 -13.97 1.11
N ILE A 143 -2.11 -14.79 1.90
CA ILE A 143 -0.68 -15.06 1.68
C ILE A 143 -0.47 -15.61 0.27
N THR A 144 -1.28 -16.59 -0.14
CA THR A 144 -1.21 -17.16 -1.49
C THR A 144 -1.48 -16.12 -2.57
N TYR A 145 -2.55 -15.33 -2.42
CA TYR A 145 -2.93 -14.30 -3.38
C TYR A 145 -1.86 -13.20 -3.52
N TYR A 146 -1.45 -12.59 -2.41
CA TYR A 146 -0.48 -11.51 -2.42
C TYR A 146 0.92 -11.98 -2.79
N SER A 147 1.31 -13.22 -2.46
CA SER A 147 2.55 -13.82 -2.96
C SER A 147 2.59 -13.85 -4.49
N LYS A 148 1.48 -14.25 -5.14
CA LYS A 148 1.36 -14.25 -6.61
C LYS A 148 1.37 -12.83 -7.17
N ALA A 149 0.63 -11.91 -6.53
CA ALA A 149 0.54 -10.53 -6.96
C ALA A 149 1.91 -9.82 -6.91
N VAL A 150 2.63 -9.93 -5.80
CA VAL A 150 3.98 -9.38 -5.65
C VAL A 150 4.96 -10.04 -6.63
N LYS A 151 4.92 -11.38 -6.80
CA LYS A 151 5.75 -12.08 -7.81
C LYS A 151 5.57 -11.53 -9.22
N SER A 152 4.33 -11.18 -9.61
CA SER A 152 4.05 -10.62 -10.94
C SER A 152 4.64 -9.23 -11.19
N MET A 153 5.06 -8.53 -10.14
CA MET A 153 5.58 -7.16 -10.17
C MET A 153 7.09 -7.08 -9.93
N LEU A 154 7.79 -8.22 -9.78
CA LEU A 154 9.24 -8.24 -9.52
C LEU A 154 10.06 -7.51 -10.60
N SER A 155 9.54 -7.42 -11.83
CA SER A 155 10.16 -6.67 -12.93
C SER A 155 10.23 -5.15 -12.68
N TYR A 156 9.53 -4.63 -11.68
CA TYR A 156 9.62 -3.23 -11.27
C TYR A 156 10.85 -2.92 -10.41
N LEU A 157 11.51 -3.97 -9.92
CA LEU A 157 12.69 -3.88 -9.07
C LEU A 157 13.96 -4.26 -9.86
N ASN A 158 15.12 -3.80 -9.39
CA ASN A 158 16.39 -4.31 -9.90
C ASN A 158 16.71 -5.70 -9.30
N GLY A 159 17.78 -6.34 -9.78
CA GLY A 159 18.14 -7.72 -9.41
C GLY A 159 18.25 -7.98 -7.91
N ASP A 160 18.95 -7.11 -7.18
CA ASP A 160 19.15 -7.29 -5.74
C ASP A 160 17.86 -7.09 -4.93
N ALA A 161 17.08 -6.05 -5.26
CA ALA A 161 15.80 -5.80 -4.61
C ALA A 161 14.78 -6.89 -4.94
N ALA A 162 14.72 -7.35 -6.20
CA ALA A 162 13.84 -8.42 -6.63
C ALA A 162 14.15 -9.74 -5.90
N ALA A 163 15.44 -10.10 -5.77
CA ALA A 163 15.86 -11.30 -5.07
C ALA A 163 15.48 -11.27 -3.57
N GLN A 164 15.61 -10.11 -2.92
CA GLN A 164 15.18 -9.94 -1.52
C GLN A 164 13.66 -10.14 -1.37
N VAL A 165 12.87 -9.55 -2.26
CA VAL A 165 11.41 -9.70 -2.23
C VAL A 165 11.00 -11.14 -2.54
N GLU A 166 11.65 -11.80 -3.48
CA GLU A 166 11.40 -13.21 -3.79
C GLU A 166 11.70 -14.13 -2.60
N ALA A 167 12.79 -13.89 -1.87
CA ALA A 167 13.12 -14.61 -0.65
C ALA A 167 12.02 -14.44 0.43
N ILE A 168 11.51 -13.22 0.62
CA ILE A 168 10.39 -12.94 1.53
C ILE A 168 9.14 -13.74 1.13
N ILE A 169 8.79 -13.75 -0.15
CA ILE A 169 7.61 -14.48 -0.65
C ILE A 169 7.75 -15.98 -0.37
N ASN A 170 8.92 -16.55 -0.64
CA ASN A 170 9.15 -17.97 -0.39
C ASN A 170 9.11 -18.30 1.10
N SER A 171 9.63 -17.42 1.97
CA SER A 171 9.50 -17.57 3.42
C SER A 171 8.04 -17.54 3.87
N CYS A 172 7.24 -16.61 3.35
CA CYS A 172 5.82 -16.51 3.69
C CYS A 172 5.01 -17.72 3.21
N LEU A 173 5.31 -18.31 2.06
CA LEU A 173 4.60 -19.50 1.55
C LEU A 173 4.94 -20.81 2.28
N HIS A 174 6.02 -20.86 3.05
CA HIS A 174 6.57 -22.10 3.62
C HIS A 174 6.82 -22.07 5.14
N ALA A 175 6.39 -21.01 5.83
CA ALA A 175 6.42 -20.93 7.29
C ALA A 175 5.13 -21.47 7.91
#